data_AF-A0A0H5QCV4-F1
#
_entry.id   AF-A0A0H5QCV4-F1
#
_cell.length_a   1.000
_cell.length_b   1.000
_cell.length_c   1.000
_cell.angle_alpha   90.00
_cell.angle_beta   90.00
_cell.angle_gamma   90.00
#
_symmetry.space_group_name_H-M   'P 1'
#
loop_
_entity.id
_entity.type
_entity.pdbx_description
1 polymer ?
#
loop_
_entity_poly.entity_id
_entity_poly.type
_entity_poly.pdbx_seq_one_letter_code
_entity_poly.pdbx_strand_id
1 'polypeptide(L)'
;MPRIAKKGPRPAPWSVRGVTAEARNAAIAAAHREGQTLGEWLDRAIRQSIKAERAGELAPTLETTLAELVKTMQAQNARLEAVEARRGLFGALWPRKAA
;
A
#
# COMPACT_ATOMS: atom_id res chain seq x y z
N MET A 1 -47.61 19.38 -10.92
CA MET A 1 -46.42 20.16 -11.36
C MET A 1 -45.21 19.75 -10.51
N PRO A 2 -44.09 19.27 -11.09
CA PRO A 2 -42.92 18.91 -10.30
C PRO A 2 -42.14 20.17 -9.89
N ARG A 3 -41.87 20.33 -8.58
CA ARG A 3 -41.00 21.38 -8.05
C ARG A 3 -39.55 21.03 -8.34
N ILE A 4 -38.92 21.73 -9.27
CA ILE A 4 -37.47 21.71 -9.46
C ILE A 4 -36.80 22.33 -8.23
N ALA A 5 -36.18 21.48 -7.40
CA ALA A 5 -35.37 21.93 -6.27
C ALA A 5 -34.13 22.68 -6.79
N LYS A 6 -33.93 23.92 -6.33
CA LYS A 6 -32.72 24.70 -6.68
C LYS A 6 -31.50 24.05 -6.01
N LYS A 7 -30.49 23.68 -6.79
CA LYS A 7 -29.16 23.32 -6.25
C LYS A 7 -28.63 24.50 -5.43
N GLY A 8 -28.18 24.22 -4.21
CA GLY A 8 -27.60 25.23 -3.32
C GLY A 8 -26.36 25.92 -3.92
N PRO A 9 -25.94 27.06 -3.35
CA PRO A 9 -24.81 27.82 -3.85
C PRO A 9 -23.53 26.98 -3.84
N ARG A 10 -22.80 26.96 -4.97
CA ARG A 10 -21.49 26.30 -5.05
C ARG A 10 -20.49 27.09 -4.20
N PRO A 11 -19.57 26.40 -3.49
CA PRO A 11 -18.53 27.08 -2.73
C PRO A 11 -17.72 28.00 -3.64
N ALA A 12 -17.38 29.18 -3.15
CA ALA A 12 -16.59 30.15 -3.89
C ALA A 12 -15.22 29.56 -4.24
N PRO A 13 -14.68 29.83 -5.45
CA PRO A 13 -13.34 29.40 -5.81
C PRO A 13 -12.32 30.09 -4.92
N TRP A 14 -11.38 29.29 -4.40
CA TRP A 14 -10.26 29.74 -3.59
C TRP A 14 -9.05 29.96 -4.50
N SER A 15 -8.17 30.88 -4.10
CA SER A 15 -6.91 31.14 -4.81
C SER A 15 -5.74 30.62 -3.99
N VAL A 16 -4.83 29.87 -4.61
CA VAL A 16 -3.67 29.26 -3.96
C VAL A 16 -2.42 30.10 -4.29
N ARG A 17 -1.84 30.74 -3.28
CA ARG A 17 -0.61 31.55 -3.43
C ARG A 17 0.63 30.63 -3.46
N GLY A 18 1.64 31.04 -4.22
CA GLY A 18 2.96 30.39 -4.21
C GLY A 18 3.12 29.22 -5.19
N VAL A 19 2.07 28.88 -5.94
CA VAL A 19 2.16 27.90 -7.03
C VAL A 19 2.88 28.54 -8.22
N THR A 20 4.03 27.98 -8.60
CA THR A 20 4.77 28.45 -9.78
C THR A 20 3.97 28.20 -11.05
N ALA A 21 4.21 29.01 -12.09
CA ALA A 21 3.54 28.84 -13.38
C ALA A 21 3.80 27.44 -13.97
N GLU A 22 5.01 26.92 -13.78
CA GLU A 22 5.39 25.57 -14.20
C GLU A 22 4.56 24.49 -13.49
N ALA A 23 4.48 24.52 -12.15
CA ALA A 23 3.70 23.56 -11.38
C ALA A 23 2.21 23.61 -11.75
N ARG A 24 1.67 24.82 -11.94
CA ARG A 24 0.29 25.01 -12.40
C ARG A 24 0.05 24.36 -13.76
N ASN A 25 0.94 24.60 -14.72
CA ASN A 25 0.83 24.03 -16.07
C ASN A 25 0.97 22.51 -16.06
N ALA A 26 1.86 21.97 -15.24
CA ALA A 26 2.01 20.53 -15.04
C ALA A 26 0.74 19.89 -14.47
N ALA A 27 0.10 20.52 -13.49
CA ALA A 27 -1.18 20.08 -12.93
C ALA A 27 -2.31 20.10 -13.96
N ILE A 28 -2.40 21.17 -14.77
CA ILE A 28 -3.39 21.27 -15.86
C ILE A 28 -3.17 20.16 -16.89
N ALA A 29 -1.92 19.94 -17.32
CA ALA A 29 -1.59 18.89 -18.27
C ALA A 29 -1.91 17.50 -17.72
N ALA A 30 -1.64 17.25 -16.44
CA ALA A 30 -1.98 15.99 -15.77
C ALA A 30 -3.50 15.77 -15.71
N ALA A 31 -4.27 16.77 -15.30
CA ALA A 31 -5.73 16.70 -15.29
C ALA A 31 -6.30 16.39 -16.68
N HIS A 32 -5.77 17.05 -17.72
CA HIS A 32 -6.21 16.84 -19.10
C HIS A 32 -5.88 15.44 -19.62
N ARG A 33 -4.68 14.91 -19.32
CA ARG A 33 -4.30 13.52 -19.67
C ARG A 33 -5.25 12.49 -19.07
N GLU A 34 -5.80 12.78 -17.90
CA GLU A 34 -6.67 11.86 -17.17
C GLU A 34 -8.16 12.12 -17.41
N GLY A 35 -8.52 13.00 -18.36
CA GLY A 35 -9.91 13.30 -18.71
C GLY A 35 -10.71 13.98 -17.59
N GLN A 36 -10.04 14.68 -16.68
CA GLN A 36 -10.64 15.26 -15.48
C GLN A 36 -10.47 16.78 -15.42
N THR A 37 -11.32 17.44 -14.63
CA THR A 37 -11.13 18.85 -14.32
C THR A 37 -9.93 19.04 -13.39
N LEU A 38 -9.31 20.23 -13.42
CA LEU A 38 -8.20 20.57 -12.52
C LEU A 38 -8.60 20.41 -11.04
N GLY A 39 -9.86 20.73 -10.69
CA GLY A 39 -10.36 20.61 -9.33
C GLY A 39 -10.49 19.15 -8.86
N GLU A 40 -11.02 18.27 -9.70
CA GLU A 40 -11.11 16.83 -9.41
C GLU A 40 -9.72 16.20 -9.29
N TRP A 41 -8.82 16.57 -10.22
CA TRP A 41 -7.44 16.12 -10.19
C TRP A 41 -6.74 16.56 -8.90
N LEU A 42 -6.92 17.82 -8.49
CA LEU A 42 -6.33 18.37 -7.28
C LEU A 42 -6.90 17.74 -6.00
N ASP A 43 -8.21 17.54 -5.91
CA ASP A 43 -8.85 16.85 -4.77
C ASP A 43 -8.26 15.44 -4.61
N ARG A 44 -8.13 14.69 -5.72
CA ARG A 44 -7.50 13.37 -5.67
C ARG A 44 -6.03 13.45 -5.25
N ALA A 45 -5.26 14.37 -5.82
CA ALA A 45 -3.84 14.51 -5.49
C ALA A 45 -3.63 14.80 -3.99
N ILE A 46 -4.45 15.67 -3.40
CA ILE A 46 -4.43 15.96 -1.96
C ILE A 46 -4.78 14.71 -1.15
N ARG A 47 -5.84 13.98 -1.51
CA ARG A 47 -6.23 12.73 -0.83
C ARG A 47 -5.12 11.67 -0.89
N GLN A 48 -4.45 11.55 -2.03
CA GLN A 48 -3.33 10.64 -2.22
C GLN A 48 -2.14 11.04 -1.34
N SER A 49 -1.81 12.33 -1.25
CA SER A 49 -0.77 12.84 -0.36
C SER A 49 -1.06 12.50 1.10
N ILE A 50 -2.27 12.80 1.59
CA ILE A 50 -2.69 12.48 2.97
C ILE A 50 -2.63 10.97 3.22
N LYS A 51 -3.05 10.15 2.26
CA LYS A 51 -2.99 8.70 2.38
C LYS A 51 -1.54 8.21 2.43
N ALA A 52 -0.65 8.79 1.62
CA ALA A 52 0.77 8.43 1.60
C ALA A 52 1.47 8.83 2.91
N GLU A 53 1.19 10.01 3.45
CA GLU A 53 1.70 10.43 4.77
C GLU A 53 1.26 9.48 5.87
N ARG A 54 -0.04 9.16 5.93
CA ARG A 54 -0.57 8.18 6.90
C ARG A 54 -0.02 6.78 6.69
N ALA A 55 0.18 6.37 5.44
CA ALA A 55 0.79 5.09 5.14
C ALA A 55 2.25 5.05 5.57
N GLY A 56 3.00 6.15 5.44
CA GLY A 56 4.36 6.26 5.96
C GLY A 56 4.42 6.22 7.48
N GLU A 57 3.44 6.83 8.16
CA GLU A 57 3.33 6.83 9.62
C GLU A 57 2.93 5.46 10.20
N LEU A 58 2.13 4.68 9.45
CA LEU A 58 1.65 3.35 9.85
C LEU A 58 2.45 2.20 9.23
N ALA A 59 3.38 2.48 8.31
CA ALA A 59 4.20 1.45 7.69
C ALA A 59 5.17 0.90 8.75
N PRO A 60 5.29 -0.44 8.86
CA PRO A 60 6.34 -1.03 9.68
C PRO A 60 7.69 -0.49 9.19
N THR A 61 8.53 -0.06 10.12
CA THR A 61 9.88 0.39 9.77
C THR A 61 10.67 -0.76 9.13
N LEU A 62 11.75 -0.43 8.44
CA LEU A 62 12.62 -1.44 7.83
C LEU A 62 13.14 -2.43 8.88
N GLU A 63 13.48 -1.94 10.06
CA GLU A 63 13.99 -2.73 11.19
C GLU A 63 12.93 -3.72 11.70
N THR A 64 11.67 -3.27 11.85
CA THR A 64 10.58 -4.16 12.28
C THR A 64 10.26 -5.20 11.22
N THR A 65 10.27 -4.82 9.94
CA THR A 65 10.07 -5.74 8.81
C THR A 65 11.18 -6.78 8.76
N LEU A 66 12.44 -6.36 8.96
CA LEU A 66 13.59 -7.23 8.98
C LEU A 66 13.56 -8.21 10.16
N ALA A 67 13.18 -7.72 11.35
CA ALA A 67 13.04 -8.56 12.54
C ALA A 67 11.97 -9.66 12.34
N GLU A 68 10.81 -9.31 11.77
CA GLU A 68 9.75 -10.29 11.50
C GLU A 68 10.17 -11.29 10.41
N LEU A 69 10.93 -10.86 9.40
CA LEU A 69 11.49 -11.74 8.38
C LEU A 69 12.46 -12.75 8.99
N VAL A 70 13.40 -12.31 9.83
CA VAL A 70 14.36 -13.19 10.53
C VAL A 70 13.62 -14.23 11.37
N LYS A 71 12.61 -13.79 12.12
CA LYS A 71 11.77 -14.67 12.95
C LYS A 71 11.04 -15.71 12.10
N THR A 72 10.52 -15.31 10.95
CA THR A 72 9.85 -16.21 9.99
C THR A 72 10.81 -17.25 9.43
N MET A 73 12.04 -16.85 9.05
CA MET A 73 13.07 -17.76 8.54
C MET A 73 13.52 -18.77 9.60
N GLN A 74 13.71 -18.32 10.85
CA GLN A 74 14.05 -19.22 11.96
C GLN A 74 12.96 -20.26 12.21
N ALA A 75 11.68 -19.84 12.15
CA ALA A 75 10.56 -20.76 12.29
C ALA A 75 10.47 -21.77 11.13
N GLN A 76 10.80 -21.35 9.91
CA GLN A 76 10.88 -22.25 8.75
C GLN A 76 11.99 -23.29 8.92
N ASN A 77 13.20 -22.86 9.31
CA ASN A 77 14.31 -23.78 9.55
C ASN A 77 13.98 -24.79 10.66
N ALA A 78 13.42 -24.34 11.79
CA ALA A 78 13.04 -25.24 12.88
C ALA A 78 11.99 -26.28 12.45
N ARG A 79 11.06 -25.91 11.55
CA ARG A 79 10.09 -26.85 10.97
C ARG A 79 10.76 -27.87 10.04
N LEU A 80 11.73 -27.45 9.23
CA LEU A 80 12.50 -28.35 8.36
C LEU A 80 13.25 -29.40 9.19
N GLU A 81 13.96 -28.97 10.23
CA GLU A 81 14.67 -29.84 11.16
C GLU A 81 13.73 -30.89 11.80
N ALA A 82 12.52 -30.47 12.22
CA ALA A 82 11.54 -31.38 12.80
C ALA A 82 11.03 -32.44 11.80
N VAL A 83 10.85 -32.07 10.53
CA VAL A 83 10.44 -32.99 9.45
C VAL A 83 11.58 -33.94 9.11
N GLU A 84 12.81 -33.46 9.04
CA GLU A 84 14.00 -34.26 8.78
C GLU A 84 14.29 -35.24 9.92
N ALA A 85 14.19 -34.80 11.18
CA ALA A 85 14.29 -35.65 12.35
C ALA A 85 13.23 -36.77 12.30
N ARG A 86 11.98 -36.45 11.97
CA ARG A 86 10.91 -37.45 11.78
C ARG A 86 11.26 -38.44 10.68
N ARG A 87 11.82 -37.98 9.54
CA ARG A 87 12.24 -38.87 8.43
C ARG A 87 13.41 -39.77 8.81
N GLY A 88 14.40 -39.24 9.52
CA GLY A 88 15.54 -40.01 10.04
C GLY A 88 15.11 -41.06 11.06
N LEU A 89 14.16 -40.72 11.93
CA LEU A 89 13.55 -41.65 12.89
C LEU A 89 12.79 -42.79 12.20
N PHE A 90 12.00 -42.51 11.17
CA PHE A 90 11.32 -43.55 10.39
C PHE A 90 12.30 -44.47 9.63
N GLY A 91 13.44 -43.95 9.17
CA GLY A 91 14.51 -44.77 8.59
C GLY A 91 15.22 -45.67 9.61
N ALA A 92 15.36 -45.22 10.85
CA ALA A 92 15.96 -45.99 11.93
C ALA A 92 14.99 -47.06 12.52
N LEU A 93 13.69 -46.80 12.51
CA LEU A 93 12.67 -47.70 13.07
C LEU A 93 12.30 -48.89 12.19
N TRP A 94 12.70 -48.92 10.91
CA TRP A 94 12.42 -50.05 10.02
C TRP A 94 13.71 -50.61 9.42
N PRO A 95 14.41 -51.51 10.12
CA PRO A 95 15.60 -52.13 9.55
C PRO A 95 15.20 -52.91 8.30
N ARG A 96 15.83 -52.57 7.16
CA ARG A 96 15.69 -53.34 5.92
C ARG A 96 16.15 -54.77 6.24
N LYS A 97 15.24 -55.76 6.19
CA LYS A 97 15.63 -57.16 6.26
C LYS A 97 16.58 -57.44 5.09
N ALA A 98 17.86 -57.66 5.39
CA ALA A 98 18.82 -58.20 4.45
C ALA A 98 18.45 -59.67 4.20
N ALA A 99 18.40 -60.04 2.92
CA ALA A 99 18.16 -61.38 2.41
C ALA A 99 19.35 -62.31 2.68
#